data_AF-A0AB34ZEU2-F1
#
_entry.id   AF-A0AB34ZEU2-F1
#
_cell.length_a   1.000
_cell.length_b   1.000
_cell.length_c   1.000
_cell.angle_alpha   90.00
_cell.angle_beta   90.00
_cell.angle_gamma   90.00
#
_symmetry.space_group_name_H-M   'P 1'
#
loop_
_entity.id
_entity.type
_entity.pdbx_description
1 polymer ?
#
loop_
_entity_poly.entity_id
_entity_poly.type
_entity_poly.pdbx_seq_one_letter_code
_entity_poly.pdbx_strand_id
1 'polypeptide(L)'
;MGLSVVVEEDIAGKLEAAISYASWLLAHIDPTERLSHVVPAVRLLGEHAGAWMTRAEHEASPNNMQVPYRQGEHQAPVLLSPAHRVRQSLSMDAQRMVEDLVVLLRRRWNS
;
A
#
# COMPACT_ATOMS: atom_id res chain seq x y z
N MET A 1 9.83 -24.24 5.40
CA MET A 1 8.99 -23.18 4.80
C MET A 1 9.54 -21.86 5.28
N GLY A 2 9.98 -20.98 4.37
CA GLY A 2 10.50 -19.67 4.75
C GLY A 2 9.36 -18.75 5.20
N LEU A 3 9.63 -17.94 6.22
CA LEU A 3 8.71 -16.87 6.64
C LEU A 3 8.55 -15.89 5.47
N SER A 4 7.32 -15.55 5.12
CA SER A 4 7.05 -14.60 4.03
C SER A 4 7.41 -13.19 4.49
N VAL A 5 8.41 -12.54 3.89
CA VAL A 5 8.80 -11.16 4.27
C VAL A 5 7.93 -10.14 3.55
N VAL A 6 7.62 -9.04 4.23
CA VAL A 6 6.96 -7.87 3.64
C VAL A 6 8.04 -6.82 3.34
N VAL A 7 8.39 -6.65 2.07
CA VAL A 7 9.42 -5.70 1.61
C VAL A 7 8.76 -4.36 1.26
N GLU A 8 9.22 -3.28 1.89
CA GLU A 8 8.65 -1.93 1.75
C GLU A 8 8.66 -1.45 0.30
N GLU A 9 9.76 -1.65 -0.42
CA GLU A 9 9.94 -1.24 -1.81
C GLU A 9 9.01 -2.01 -2.76
N ASP A 10 8.73 -3.28 -2.47
CA ASP A 10 7.80 -4.08 -3.28
C ASP A 10 6.36 -3.62 -3.08
N ILE A 11 6.01 -3.16 -1.87
CA ILE A 11 4.71 -2.56 -1.60
C ILE A 11 4.60 -1.23 -2.32
N ALA A 12 5.60 -0.36 -2.23
CA ALA A 12 5.62 0.93 -2.91
C ALA A 12 5.43 0.76 -4.42
N GLY A 13 6.19 -0.15 -5.05
CA GLY A 13 6.06 -0.41 -6.49
C GLY A 13 4.70 -0.98 -6.89
N LYS A 14 4.09 -1.85 -6.06
CA LYS A 14 2.72 -2.35 -6.31
C LYS A 14 1.67 -1.25 -6.17
N LEU A 15 1.81 -0.36 -5.20
CA LEU A 15 0.90 0.77 -5.00
C LEU A 15 0.99 1.76 -6.15
N GLU A 16 2.21 2.07 -6.60
CA GLU A 16 2.43 2.93 -7.75
C GLU A 16 1.73 2.37 -8.99
N ALA A 17 1.99 1.10 -9.33
CA ALA A 17 1.36 0.45 -10.46
C ALA A 17 -0.18 0.43 -10.35
N ALA A 18 -0.73 0.19 -9.16
CA ALA A 18 -2.17 0.17 -8.93
C ALA A 18 -2.81 1.56 -9.09
N ILE A 19 -2.17 2.61 -8.57
CA ILE A 19 -2.65 3.99 -8.68
C ILE A 19 -2.59 4.47 -10.14
N SER A 20 -1.47 4.21 -10.84
CA SER A 20 -1.33 4.53 -12.26
C SER A 20 -2.37 3.79 -13.11
N TYR A 21 -2.60 2.51 -12.85
CA TYR A 21 -3.65 1.74 -13.52
C TYR A 21 -5.05 2.32 -13.26
N ALA A 22 -5.37 2.67 -12.01
CA ALA A 22 -6.65 3.28 -11.67
C ALA A 22 -6.86 4.62 -12.40
N SER A 23 -5.82 5.45 -12.48
CA SER A 23 -5.86 6.72 -13.21
C SER A 23 -6.13 6.51 -14.70
N TRP A 24 -5.39 5.59 -15.34
CA TRP A 24 -5.59 5.22 -16.75
C TRP A 24 -6.99 4.64 -16.98
N LEU A 25 -7.45 3.73 -16.13
CA LEU A 25 -8.74 3.06 -16.27
C LEU A 25 -9.88 4.08 -16.19
N LEU A 26 -9.84 4.99 -15.21
CA LEU A 26 -10.86 6.03 -15.07
C LEU A 26 -10.86 6.97 -16.27
N ALA A 27 -9.68 7.33 -16.81
CA ALA A 27 -9.57 8.11 -18.04
C ALA A 27 -10.21 7.40 -19.24
N HIS A 28 -10.11 6.07 -19.30
CA HIS A 28 -10.69 5.26 -20.35
C HIS A 28 -12.22 5.10 -20.24
N ILE A 29 -12.74 4.81 -19.04
CA ILE A 29 -14.17 4.46 -18.85
C ILE A 29 -15.06 5.66 -18.55
N ASP A 30 -14.51 6.74 -18.01
CA ASP A 30 -15.22 7.98 -17.71
C ASP A 30 -14.39 9.19 -18.22
N PRO A 31 -14.32 9.37 -19.55
CA PRO A 31 -13.61 10.52 -20.14
C PRO A 31 -14.29 11.85 -19.83
N THR A 32 -15.56 11.84 -19.43
CA THR A 32 -16.32 13.04 -19.05
C THR A 32 -16.09 13.51 -17.62
N GLU A 33 -15.25 12.79 -16.85
CA GLU A 33 -14.95 13.08 -15.44
C GLU A 33 -16.19 13.24 -14.55
N ARG A 34 -17.26 12.47 -14.81
CA ARG A 34 -18.45 12.45 -13.95
C ARG A 34 -18.12 11.90 -12.56
N LEU A 35 -17.17 10.96 -12.48
CA LEU A 35 -16.55 10.51 -11.24
C LEU A 35 -15.42 11.47 -10.85
N SER A 36 -15.78 12.49 -10.08
CA SER A 36 -14.86 13.56 -9.66
C SER A 36 -14.03 13.22 -8.43
N HIS A 37 -14.48 12.27 -7.60
CA HIS A 37 -13.85 11.91 -6.35
C HIS A 37 -13.67 10.41 -6.21
N VAL A 38 -12.56 10.02 -5.59
CA VAL A 38 -12.17 8.63 -5.35
C VAL A 38 -11.70 8.47 -3.90
N VAL A 39 -11.82 7.25 -3.37
CA VAL A 39 -11.30 6.88 -2.05
C VAL A 39 -10.37 5.68 -2.24
N PRO A 40 -9.05 5.87 -2.27
CA PRO A 40 -8.10 4.76 -2.31
C PRO A 40 -8.12 4.02 -0.97
N ALA A 41 -8.63 2.79 -0.97
CA ALA A 41 -8.66 1.92 0.19
C ALA A 41 -7.72 0.73 -0.03
N VAL A 42 -6.71 0.60 0.84
CA VAL A 42 -5.62 -0.35 0.65
C VAL A 42 -5.50 -1.27 1.85
N ARG A 43 -5.28 -2.57 1.60
CA ARG A 43 -4.97 -3.54 2.65
C ARG A 43 -3.93 -4.53 2.14
N LEU A 44 -3.15 -5.09 3.05
CA LEU A 44 -2.27 -6.22 2.74
C LEU A 44 -3.04 -7.52 2.93
N LEU A 45 -2.85 -8.44 1.99
CA LEU A 45 -3.45 -9.76 1.99
C LEU A 45 -2.36 -10.83 2.15
N GLY A 46 -2.50 -11.70 3.15
CA GLY A 46 -1.62 -12.84 3.37
C GLY A 46 -1.83 -13.44 4.76
N GLU A 47 -1.87 -14.78 4.86
CA GLU A 47 -2.17 -15.46 6.13
C GLU A 47 -0.94 -15.60 7.06
N HIS A 48 0.29 -15.46 6.58
CA HIS A 48 1.50 -15.76 7.36
C HIS A 48 2.61 -14.75 7.11
N ALA A 49 2.27 -13.47 7.00
CA ALA A 49 3.28 -12.47 6.70
C ALA A 49 4.16 -12.20 7.93
N GLY A 50 5.47 -12.32 7.70
CA GLY A 50 6.58 -12.14 8.62
C GLY A 50 6.91 -10.67 8.83
N ALA A 51 8.17 -10.37 9.10
CA ALA A 51 8.61 -9.02 9.42
C ALA A 51 8.40 -8.04 8.23
N TRP A 52 8.02 -6.80 8.55
CA TRP A 52 8.12 -5.67 7.62
C TRP A 52 9.55 -5.15 7.64
N MET A 53 10.21 -5.07 6.49
CA MET A 53 11.56 -4.54 6.39
C MET A 53 11.83 -3.91 5.03
N THR A 54 12.84 -3.06 4.96
CA THR A 54 13.37 -2.57 3.69
C THR A 54 14.19 -3.66 3.02
N ARG A 55 14.39 -3.54 1.71
CA ARG A 55 15.23 -4.45 0.93
C ARG A 55 16.66 -4.50 1.45
N ALA A 56 17.22 -3.35 1.81
CA ALA A 56 18.56 -3.25 2.39
C ALA A 56 18.66 -4.00 3.72
N GLU A 57 17.64 -3.92 4.58
CA GLU A 57 17.59 -4.69 5.84
C GLU A 57 17.46 -6.20 5.57
N HIS A 58 16.66 -6.59 4.56
CA HIS A 58 16.48 -8.00 4.20
C HIS A 58 17.78 -8.63 3.69
N GLU A 59 18.53 -7.89 2.87
CA GLU A 59 19.85 -8.31 2.37
C GLU A 59 20.91 -8.34 3.48
N ALA A 60 20.84 -7.41 4.44
CA ALA A 60 21.81 -7.33 5.55
C ALA A 60 21.56 -8.38 6.66
N SER A 61 20.33 -8.82 6.89
CA SER A 61 20.02 -9.80 7.95
C SER A 61 18.81 -10.68 7.58
N PRO A 62 18.99 -11.68 6.70
CA PRO A 62 17.90 -12.53 6.22
C PRO A 62 17.21 -13.36 7.31
N ASN A 63 17.86 -13.56 8.47
CA ASN A 63 17.45 -14.55 9.47
C ASN A 63 17.00 -13.96 10.82
N ASN A 64 17.04 -12.64 10.99
CA ASN A 64 16.69 -11.99 12.26
C ASN A 64 15.33 -11.29 12.14
N MET A 65 14.24 -12.07 12.15
CA MET A 65 12.89 -11.57 11.95
C MET A 65 12.15 -11.43 13.28
N GLN A 66 11.80 -10.20 13.67
CA GLN A 66 10.78 -10.00 14.70
C GLN A 66 9.41 -10.11 14.04
N VAL A 67 8.69 -11.18 14.36
CA VAL A 67 7.32 -11.41 13.85
C VAL A 67 6.34 -10.76 14.83
N PRO A 68 5.53 -9.77 14.40
CA PRO A 68 4.47 -9.21 15.23
C PRO A 68 3.45 -10.30 15.61
N TYR A 69 3.11 -10.39 16.90
CA TYR A 69 2.28 -11.45 17.47
C TYR A 69 0.77 -11.36 17.11
N ARG A 70 0.32 -10.33 16.38
CA ARG A 70 -1.11 -10.04 16.13
C ARG A 70 -1.54 -10.24 14.67
N GLN A 71 -1.56 -11.46 14.18
CA GLN A 71 -1.96 -11.77 12.80
C GLN A 71 -3.45 -11.50 12.44
N GLY A 72 -4.33 -11.22 13.41
CA GLY A 72 -5.78 -11.16 13.18
C GLY A 72 -6.38 -9.80 12.81
N GLU A 73 -5.75 -8.68 13.20
CA GLU A 73 -6.38 -7.34 13.15
C GLU A 73 -5.95 -6.48 11.95
N HIS A 74 -5.01 -6.95 11.13
CA HIS A 74 -4.49 -6.21 9.98
C HIS A 74 -5.41 -6.21 8.75
N GLN A 75 -6.64 -6.75 8.86
CA GLN A 75 -7.51 -6.94 7.71
C GLN A 75 -8.25 -5.68 7.23
N ALA A 76 -8.51 -4.70 8.11
CA ALA A 76 -9.26 -3.52 7.69
C ALA A 76 -8.38 -2.59 6.83
N PRO A 77 -8.94 -1.97 5.78
CA PRO A 77 -8.17 -1.11 4.90
C PRO A 77 -7.65 0.13 5.61
N VAL A 78 -6.48 0.60 5.20
CA VAL A 78 -6.01 1.96 5.48
C VAL A 78 -6.58 2.91 4.44
N LEU A 79 -6.88 4.12 4.89
CA LEU A 79 -7.38 5.23 4.07
C LEU A 79 -6.43 6.41 4.24
N LEU A 80 -6.30 7.22 3.18
CA LEU A 80 -5.62 8.51 3.29
C LEU A 80 -6.39 9.47 4.21
N SER A 81 -5.72 10.56 4.62
CA SER A 81 -6.33 11.67 5.35
C SER A 81 -6.13 12.97 4.57
N PRO A 82 -7.18 13.58 4.00
CA PRO A 82 -8.56 13.07 3.91
C PRO A 82 -8.68 11.81 3.04
N ALA A 83 -9.71 11.01 3.30
CA ALA A 83 -9.94 9.73 2.61
C ALA A 83 -10.40 9.91 1.16
N HIS A 84 -11.27 10.90 0.93
CA HIS A 84 -11.68 11.27 -0.42
C HIS A 84 -10.60 12.15 -1.07
N ARG A 85 -10.38 11.92 -2.35
CA ARG A 85 -9.41 12.63 -3.18
C ARG A 85 -10.07 13.00 -4.50
N VAL A 86 -9.71 14.16 -5.05
CA VAL A 86 -10.12 14.52 -6.41
C VAL A 86 -9.49 13.53 -7.39
N ARG A 87 -10.22 13.08 -8.40
CA ARG A 87 -9.74 12.03 -9.31
C ARG A 87 -8.38 12.34 -9.93
N GLN A 88 -8.12 13.60 -10.28
CA GLN A 88 -6.88 14.05 -10.90
C GLN A 88 -5.65 13.86 -10.00
N SER A 89 -5.83 13.76 -8.67
CA SER A 89 -4.72 13.48 -7.76
C SER A 89 -4.14 12.08 -7.94
N LEU A 90 -4.87 11.13 -8.54
CA LEU A 90 -4.32 9.82 -8.91
C LEU A 90 -3.19 9.90 -9.94
N SER A 91 -3.12 10.96 -10.76
CA SER A 91 -2.00 11.20 -11.67
C SER A 91 -1.05 12.26 -11.14
N MET A 92 -1.55 13.34 -10.54
CA MET A 92 -0.72 14.47 -10.11
C MET A 92 0.04 14.23 -8.80
N ASP A 93 -0.56 13.49 -7.87
CA ASP A 93 -0.04 13.28 -6.51
C ASP A 93 0.29 11.80 -6.23
N ALA A 94 0.40 10.98 -7.29
CA ALA A 94 0.53 9.52 -7.17
C ALA A 94 1.67 9.11 -6.23
N GLN A 95 2.86 9.70 -6.40
CA GLN A 95 4.02 9.41 -5.55
C GLN A 95 3.75 9.72 -4.07
N ARG A 96 3.19 10.89 -3.78
CA ARG A 96 2.85 11.28 -2.40
C ARG A 96 1.80 10.36 -1.80
N MET A 97 0.81 9.93 -2.59
CA MET A 97 -0.19 8.96 -2.15
C MET A 97 0.44 7.61 -1.81
N VAL A 98 1.40 7.14 -2.61
CA VAL A 98 2.16 5.90 -2.33
C VAL A 98 2.91 6.03 -1.02
N GLU A 99 3.68 7.10 -0.82
CA GLU A 99 4.45 7.35 0.39
C GLU A 99 3.57 7.35 1.66
N ASP A 100 2.46 8.09 1.63
CA ASP A 100 1.51 8.14 2.74
C ASP A 100 0.87 6.75 3.02
N LEU A 101 0.47 6.03 1.97
CA LEU A 101 -0.12 4.70 2.10
C LEU A 101 0.88 3.68 2.67
N VAL A 102 2.15 3.72 2.25
CA VAL A 102 3.21 2.87 2.80
C VAL A 102 3.37 3.11 4.30
N VAL A 103 3.41 4.38 4.74
CA VAL A 103 3.51 4.72 6.16
C VAL A 103 2.30 4.22 6.95
N LEU A 104 1.08 4.39 6.41
CA LEU A 104 -0.14 3.92 7.05
C LEU A 104 -0.19 2.40 7.17
N LEU A 105 0.19 1.69 6.10
CA LEU A 105 0.30 0.23 6.10
C LEU A 105 1.33 -0.26 7.12
N ARG A 106 2.52 0.37 7.17
CA ARG A 106 3.58 0.01 8.12
C ARG A 106 3.14 0.22 9.58
N ARG A 107 2.49 1.34 9.86
CA ARG A 107 1.93 1.62 11.21
C ARG A 107 0.90 0.57 11.59
N ARG A 108 0.00 0.22 10.67
CA ARG A 108 -1.01 -0.81 10.89
C ARG A 108 -0.39 -2.19 11.06
N TRP A 109 0.69 -2.51 10.35
CA TRP A 109 1.43 -3.76 10.44
C TRP A 109 2.07 -3.97 11.82
N ASN A 110 2.54 -2.88 12.44
CA ASN A 110 3.23 -2.93 13.74
C ASN A 110 2.31 -2.76 14.96
N SER A 111 1.02 -2.52 14.77
CA SER A 111 0.02 -2.32 15.85
C SER A 111 -0.62 -3.66 16.28
#